data_AF-A0A7V1AKS1-F1
#
_entry.id   AF-A0A7V1AKS1-F1
#
_cell.length_a   1.000
_cell.length_b   1.000
_cell.length_c   1.000
_cell.angle_alpha   90.00
_cell.angle_beta   90.00
_cell.angle_gamma   90.00
#
_symmetry.space_group_name_H-M   'P 1'
#
loop_
_entity.id
_entity.type
_entity.pdbx_description
1 polymer ?
#
loop_
_entity_poly.entity_id
_entity_poly.type
_entity_poly.pdbx_seq_one_letter_code
_entity_poly.pdbx_strand_id
1 'polypeptide(L)'
;QFTDARPDTGGLSGATPSEAVSWGKVNPASLSKSIVSYGDCSLMLPFFISYVLNKAKPRSSSGLYEKRDKLVNQLKNDYREIGNYKKR
;
A
#
# COMPACT_ATOMS: atom_id res chain seq x y z
N GLN A 1 9.06 -2.89 0.87
CA GLN A 1 9.43 -2.73 -0.55
C GLN A 1 10.67 -3.56 -0.82
N PHE A 2 10.65 -4.37 -1.88
CA PHE A 2 11.83 -5.00 -2.45
C PHE A 2 12.17 -4.23 -3.72
N THR A 3 13.40 -3.76 -3.85
CA THR A 3 13.84 -2.98 -5.02
C THR A 3 15.36 -3.00 -5.12
N ASP A 4 15.90 -2.99 -6.32
CA ASP A 4 17.32 -2.73 -6.58
C ASP A 4 17.57 -1.25 -6.96
N ALA A 5 16.51 -0.46 -7.13
CA ALA A 5 16.59 0.94 -7.50
C ALA A 5 17.08 1.79 -6.33
N ARG A 6 18.06 2.65 -6.61
CA ARG A 6 18.63 3.54 -5.60
C ARG A 6 17.85 4.85 -5.48
N PRO A 7 17.66 5.37 -4.25
CA PRO A 7 16.87 6.58 -4.01
C PRO A 7 17.53 7.86 -4.55
N ASP A 8 18.86 7.91 -4.66
CA ASP A 8 19.63 9.08 -5.12
C ASP A 8 19.32 9.48 -6.56
N THR A 9 18.83 8.55 -7.37
CA THR A 9 18.44 8.81 -8.76
C THR A 9 17.16 9.62 -8.91
N GLY A 10 16.38 9.78 -7.83
CA GLY A 10 15.09 10.49 -7.86
C GLY A 10 13.99 9.77 -8.65
N GLY A 11 14.20 8.50 -9.02
CA GLY A 11 13.20 7.69 -9.72
C GLY A 11 12.12 7.15 -8.79
N LEU A 12 10.88 7.04 -9.29
CA LEU A 12 9.75 6.50 -8.52
C LEU A 12 9.97 5.08 -8.00
N SER A 13 10.75 4.26 -8.72
CA SER A 13 11.06 2.88 -8.33
C SER A 13 11.93 2.78 -7.07
N GLY A 14 12.80 3.79 -6.85
CA GLY A 14 13.67 3.90 -5.68
C GLY A 14 13.14 4.82 -4.59
N ALA A 15 11.99 5.47 -4.82
CA ALA A 15 11.37 6.39 -3.87
C ALA A 15 11.10 5.69 -2.53
N THR A 16 11.45 6.36 -1.44
CA THR A 16 11.32 5.79 -0.10
C THR A 16 9.87 5.82 0.38
N PRO A 17 9.48 4.94 1.34
CA PRO A 17 8.18 5.04 1.99
C PRO A 17 7.91 6.43 2.61
N SER A 18 8.94 7.10 3.14
CA SER A 18 8.85 8.46 3.66
C SER A 18 8.48 9.48 2.59
N GLU A 19 9.01 9.32 1.38
CA GLU A 19 8.61 10.14 0.24
C GLU A 19 7.15 9.87 -0.13
N ALA A 20 6.70 8.62 -0.16
CA ALA A 20 5.29 8.31 -0.43
C ALA A 20 4.33 8.92 0.62
N VAL A 21 4.78 9.12 1.86
CA VAL A 21 4.02 9.84 2.90
C VAL A 21 3.85 11.32 2.56
N SER A 22 4.85 12.00 2.00
CA SER A 22 4.73 13.44 1.66
C SER A 22 3.67 13.72 0.60
N TRP A 23 3.40 12.74 -0.27
CA TRP A 23 2.33 12.77 -1.27
C TRP A 23 0.97 12.29 -0.74
N GLY A 24 0.87 11.90 0.53
CA GLY A 24 -0.36 11.34 1.11
C GLY A 24 -0.73 9.95 0.59
N LYS A 25 0.19 9.25 -0.11
CA LYS A 25 -0.04 7.90 -0.65
C LYS A 25 0.07 6.81 0.44
N VAL A 26 0.87 7.07 1.47
CA VAL A 26 1.09 6.17 2.61
C VAL A 26 0.67 6.88 3.89
N ASN A 27 -0.04 6.16 4.76
CA ASN A 27 -0.42 6.68 6.08
C ASN A 27 0.85 6.88 6.94
N PRO A 28 1.11 8.09 7.47
CA PRO A 28 2.28 8.35 8.33
C PRO A 28 2.44 7.37 9.49
N ALA A 29 1.33 6.93 10.11
CA ALA A 29 1.35 5.99 11.24
C ALA A 29 1.84 4.58 10.86
N SER A 30 1.88 4.26 9.57
CA SER A 30 2.40 2.98 9.06
C SER A 30 3.90 3.02 8.77
N LEU A 31 4.53 4.20 8.77
CA LEU A 31 5.92 4.36 8.34
C LEU A 31 6.91 3.61 9.23
N SER A 32 6.68 3.57 10.55
CA SER A 32 7.51 2.85 11.51
C SER A 32 7.52 1.33 11.30
N LYS A 33 6.55 0.80 10.55
CA LYS A 33 6.44 -0.62 10.18
C LYS A 33 6.91 -0.89 8.74
N SER A 34 7.36 0.13 8.03
CA SER A 34 7.84 -0.01 6.66
C SER A 34 9.30 -0.46 6.64
N ILE A 35 9.62 -1.37 5.72
CA ILE A 35 10.97 -1.86 5.50
C ILE A 35 11.24 -1.78 3.99
N VAL A 36 12.40 -1.23 3.63
CA VAL A 36 12.94 -1.29 2.27
C VAL A 36 14.12 -2.25 2.29
N SER A 37 14.09 -3.24 1.42
CA SER A 37 15.17 -4.21 1.29
C SER A 37 15.74 -4.10 -0.11
N TYR A 38 17.02 -3.74 -0.20
CA TYR A 38 17.68 -3.47 -1.46
C TYR A 38 18.27 -4.75 -2.07
N GLY A 39 17.81 -5.12 -3.26
CA GLY A 39 18.26 -6.34 -3.95
C GLY A 39 17.27 -6.85 -4.97
N ASP A 40 17.68 -7.90 -5.68
CA ASP A 40 16.89 -8.51 -6.74
C ASP A 40 15.70 -9.33 -6.19
N CYS A 41 14.50 -9.05 -6.73
CA CYS A 41 13.26 -9.69 -6.29
C CYS A 41 13.23 -11.20 -6.55
N SER A 42 13.92 -11.71 -7.58
CA SER A 42 13.96 -13.14 -7.89
C SER A 42 14.66 -13.95 -6.79
N LEU A 43 15.60 -13.32 -6.06
CA LEU A 43 16.26 -13.92 -4.91
C LEU A 43 15.44 -13.71 -3.63
N MET A 44 15.00 -12.49 -3.35
CA MET A 44 14.45 -12.13 -2.04
C MET A 44 13.01 -12.63 -1.84
N LEU A 45 12.18 -12.56 -2.88
CA LEU A 45 10.76 -12.85 -2.78
C LEU A 45 10.47 -14.32 -2.45
N PRO A 46 11.16 -15.33 -3.03
CA PRO A 46 10.95 -16.73 -2.66
C PRO A 46 11.22 -17.02 -1.17
N PHE A 47 12.29 -16.47 -0.59
CA PHE A 47 12.59 -16.65 0.84
C PHE A 47 11.51 -16.02 1.73
N PHE A 48 11.12 -14.79 1.41
CA PHE A 48 10.07 -14.09 2.16
C PHE A 48 8.74 -14.85 2.11
N ILE A 49 8.32 -15.28 0.92
CA ILE A 49 7.08 -16.05 0.74
C ILE A 49 7.16 -17.38 1.49
N SER A 50 8.27 -18.12 1.36
CA SER A 50 8.45 -19.39 2.08
C SER A 50 8.30 -19.21 3.58
N TYR A 51 8.96 -18.20 4.16
CA TYR A 51 8.82 -17.90 5.59
C TYR A 51 7.36 -17.58 5.98
N VAL A 52 6.69 -16.69 5.23
CA VAL A 52 5.31 -16.28 5.52
C VAL A 52 4.36 -17.47 5.44
N LEU A 53 4.45 -18.30 4.40
CA LEU A 53 3.60 -19.48 4.25
C LEU A 53 3.79 -20.50 5.38
N ASN A 54 5.02 -20.63 5.91
CA ASN A 54 5.31 -21.56 7.00
C ASN A 54 4.93 -21.03 8.39
N LYS A 55 4.85 -19.69 8.57
CA LYS A 55 4.65 -19.08 9.89
C LYS A 55 3.29 -18.41 10.07
N ALA A 56 2.63 -17.98 9.00
CA ALA A 56 1.36 -17.26 9.06
C ALA A 56 0.17 -18.19 8.79
N LYS A 57 -0.96 -17.92 9.47
CA LYS A 57 -2.24 -18.55 9.13
C LYS A 57 -2.82 -17.92 7.86
N PRO A 58 -3.56 -18.68 7.04
CA PRO A 58 -4.30 -18.11 5.91
C PRO A 58 -5.21 -16.97 6.35
N ARG A 59 -5.21 -15.87 5.60
CA ARG A 59 -6.13 -14.75 5.83
C ARG A 59 -7.54 -15.15 5.39
N SER A 60 -8.53 -14.89 6.23
CA SER A 60 -9.94 -15.10 5.87
C SER A 60 -10.33 -14.25 4.65
N SER A 61 -11.19 -14.79 3.79
CA SER A 61 -11.73 -14.04 2.65
C SER A 61 -12.40 -12.76 3.13
N SER A 62 -12.07 -11.63 2.50
CA SER A 62 -12.71 -10.35 2.82
C SER A 62 -14.08 -10.18 2.18
N GLY A 63 -14.50 -11.08 1.27
CA GLY A 63 -15.79 -11.01 0.57
C GLY A 63 -16.01 -9.64 -0.09
N LEU A 64 -15.00 -9.14 -0.82
CA LEU A 64 -15.02 -7.78 -1.36
C LEU A 64 -16.00 -7.64 -2.53
N TYR A 65 -16.22 -8.73 -3.28
CA TYR A 65 -17.12 -8.71 -4.43
C TYR A 65 -18.57 -8.52 -3.99
N GLU A 66 -18.98 -9.24 -2.96
CA GLU A 66 -20.29 -9.16 -2.32
C GLU A 66 -20.52 -7.77 -1.69
N LYS A 67 -19.45 -7.12 -1.25
CA LYS A 67 -19.48 -5.76 -0.67
C LYS A 67 -19.38 -4.65 -1.71
N ARG A 68 -19.18 -4.95 -2.99
CA ARG A 68 -18.88 -3.96 -4.04
C ARG A 68 -19.89 -2.83 -4.06
N ASP A 69 -21.18 -3.14 -4.16
CA ASP A 69 -22.22 -2.12 -4.32
C ASP A 69 -22.29 -1.19 -3.12
N LYS A 70 -22.15 -1.74 -1.91
CA LYS A 70 -22.05 -0.95 -0.68
C LYS A 70 -20.83 -0.02 -0.71
N LEU A 71 -19.65 -0.54 -1.06
CA LEU A 71 -18.41 0.24 -1.09
C LEU A 71 -18.44 1.36 -2.14
N VAL A 72 -19.00 1.07 -3.33
CA VAL A 72 -19.16 2.07 -4.40
C VAL A 72 -20.16 3.15 -3.99
N ASN A 73 -21.26 2.78 -3.33
CA ASN A 73 -22.22 3.76 -2.84
C ASN A 73 -21.63 4.64 -1.73
N GLN A 74 -20.84 4.06 -0.83
CA GLN A 74 -20.10 4.83 0.18
C GLN A 74 -19.17 5.83 -0.49
N LEU A 75 -18.36 5.39 -1.45
CA LEU A 75 -17.44 6.26 -2.19
C LEU A 75 -18.16 7.43 -2.88
N LYS A 76 -19.33 7.18 -3.49
CA LYS A 76 -20.16 8.22 -4.11
C LYS A 76 -20.68 9.23 -3.09
N ASN A 77 -21.09 8.77 -1.91
CA ASN A 77 -21.58 9.64 -0.85
C ASN A 77 -20.44 10.50 -0.28
N ASP A 78 -19.30 9.89 0.04
CA ASP A 78 -18.10 10.58 0.53
C ASP A 78 -17.66 11.67 -0.46
N TYR A 79 -17.66 11.36 -1.77
CA TYR A 79 -17.34 12.33 -2.81
C TYR A 79 -18.32 13.52 -2.82
N ARG A 80 -19.62 13.24 -2.68
CA ARG A 80 -20.66 14.29 -2.66
C ARG A 80 -20.54 15.18 -1.42
N GLU A 81 -20.22 14.61 -0.25
CA GLU A 81 -20.01 15.39 0.97
C GLU A 81 -18.82 16.35 0.84
N ILE A 82 -17.69 15.88 0.30
CA ILE A 82 -16.52 16.72 0.02
C ILE A 82 -16.84 17.79 -1.05
N GLY A 83 -17.56 17.42 -2.11
CA GLY A 83 -18.00 18.35 -3.15
C GLY A 83 -18.94 19.44 -2.66
N ASN A 84 -19.80 19.12 -1.69
CA ASN A 84 -20.70 20.07 -1.05
C ASN A 84 -19.95 21.04 -0.10
N TYR A 85 -18.87 20.58 0.55
CA TYR A 85 -18.00 21.44 1.37
C TYR A 85 -17.32 22.54 0.55
N LYS A 86 -16.97 22.28 -0.72
CA LYS A 86 -16.39 23.30 -1.64
C LYS A 86 -17.41 24.25 -2.28
N LYS A 87 -18.71 23.99 -2.14
CA LYS A 87 -19.79 24.79 -2.74
C LYS A 87 -20.44 25.79 -1.78
N ARG A 88 -20.07 25.76 -0.49
CA ARG A 88 -20.40 26.80 0.50
C ARG A 88 -19.23 27.76 0.66
#